data_AF-A0A2K1IH97-F1
#
_entry.id   AF-A0A2K1IH97-F1
#
_cell.length_a   1.000
_cell.length_b   1.000
_cell.length_c   1.000
_cell.angle_alpha   90.00
_cell.angle_beta   90.00
_cell.angle_gamma   90.00
#
_symmetry.space_group_name_H-M   'P 1'
#
loop_
_entity.id
_entity.type
_entity.pdbx_description
1 polymer ?
#
loop_
_entity_poly.entity_id
_entity_poly.type
_entity_poly.pdbx_seq_one_letter_code
_entity_poly.pdbx_strand_id
1 'polypeptide(L)'
;MVAHMQSPAPSTILTTRRSQSLATRTRRHSQIFSRRRQSFGRPAQPIVFTPFLRTPPHPEYPSTHSTAAGSWAKVLARYLSVGISQHISSYSVATEGYPLPLRTYNTLEAAAVEVGVSRIYGGVHFRKAVEDGIKLGVDIGDYVWDHFEKEFGDL
;
A
#
# COMPACT_ATOMS: atom_id res chain seq x y z
N MET A 1 53.19 -3.65 6.52
CA MET A 1 54.25 -2.92 7.24
C MET A 1 53.76 -1.48 7.41
N VAL A 2 53.74 -0.88 8.59
CA VAL A 2 54.47 -1.14 9.85
C VAL A 2 53.49 -1.38 11.02
N ALA A 3 53.96 -1.97 12.12
CA ALA A 3 53.17 -2.33 13.31
C ALA A 3 53.49 -1.42 14.52
N HIS A 4 52.91 -1.75 15.68
CA HIS A 4 53.16 -1.18 17.03
C HIS A 4 52.60 0.25 17.29
N MET A 5 52.23 0.63 18.52
CA MET A 5 52.46 0.02 19.84
C MET A 5 51.32 0.31 20.85
N GLN A 6 51.21 -0.45 21.95
CA GLN A 6 50.17 -0.32 22.99
C GLN A 6 50.67 0.30 24.31
N SER A 7 49.82 1.15 24.93
CA SER A 7 49.74 1.41 26.39
C SER A 7 50.94 2.16 27.04
N PRO A 8 50.90 2.61 28.32
CA PRO A 8 49.90 2.35 29.38
C PRO A 8 49.38 3.59 30.17
N ALA A 9 48.49 3.33 31.13
CA ALA A 9 48.19 4.19 32.29
C ALA A 9 48.70 3.50 33.58
N PRO A 10 49.10 4.24 34.65
CA PRO A 10 48.20 4.58 35.76
C PRO A 10 48.43 6.06 36.25
N SER A 11 48.11 6.57 37.46
CA SER A 11 47.69 5.95 38.73
C SER A 11 46.91 6.87 39.71
N THR A 12 46.29 6.20 40.69
CA THR A 12 45.65 6.59 41.97
C THR A 12 46.27 7.72 42.81
N ILE A 13 45.43 8.52 43.49
CA ILE A 13 45.61 8.96 44.90
C ILE A 13 44.23 8.96 45.61
N LEU A 14 44.17 8.45 46.85
CA LEU A 14 43.01 8.56 47.75
C LEU A 14 43.07 9.88 48.54
N THR A 15 41.90 10.42 48.92
CA THR A 15 41.81 11.20 50.18
C THR A 15 40.57 10.79 50.98
N THR A 16 40.81 10.38 52.22
CA THR A 16 39.81 9.88 53.18
C THR A 16 39.29 11.01 54.07
N ARG A 17 37.99 11.06 54.36
CA ARG A 17 37.52 11.58 55.66
C ARG A 17 36.24 10.89 56.15
N ARG A 18 36.15 10.72 57.47
CA ARG A 18 35.24 9.80 58.17
C ARG A 18 34.66 10.48 59.42
N SER A 19 33.33 10.49 59.55
CA SER A 19 32.58 10.63 60.82
C SER A 19 31.09 10.40 60.52
N GLN A 20 30.54 9.20 60.74
CA GLN A 20 29.93 8.76 62.01
C GLN A 20 28.71 9.58 62.47
N SER A 21 27.53 8.94 62.47
CA SER A 21 26.51 9.08 63.51
C SER A 21 25.61 7.83 63.55
N LEU A 22 24.78 7.72 64.58
CA LEU A 22 24.35 6.46 65.20
C LEU A 22 23.19 5.70 64.54
N ALA A 23 23.07 4.45 64.94
CA ALA A 23 22.05 3.50 64.51
C ALA A 23 20.67 3.75 65.16
N THR A 24 19.62 3.33 64.45
CA THR A 24 18.45 2.70 65.11
C THR A 24 17.91 1.55 64.26
N ARG A 25 17.81 0.37 64.86
CA ARG A 25 17.31 -0.86 64.24
C ARG A 25 15.88 -1.09 64.73
N THR A 26 14.89 -0.96 63.84
CA THR A 26 13.52 -1.43 64.09
C THR A 26 13.18 -2.53 63.08
N ARG A 27 12.92 -3.74 63.59
CA ARG A 27 12.58 -4.93 62.80
C ARG A 27 11.11 -5.30 63.08
N ARG A 28 10.42 -5.89 62.07
CA ARG A 28 8.98 -6.25 61.99
C ARG A 28 8.13 -5.08 61.46
N HIS A 29 7.37 -5.21 60.37
CA HIS A 29 6.49 -6.34 60.06
C HIS A 29 6.57 -6.85 58.62
N SER A 30 6.51 -8.17 58.48
CA SER A 30 6.17 -8.87 57.26
C SER A 30 4.67 -8.74 56.97
N GLN A 31 4.28 -7.91 56.01
CA GLN A 31 3.01 -8.10 55.32
C GLN A 31 3.26 -8.68 53.94
N ILE A 32 2.82 -9.92 53.78
CA ILE A 32 2.89 -10.70 52.54
C ILE A 32 1.84 -10.12 51.59
N PHE A 33 2.20 -9.06 50.87
CA PHE A 33 1.52 -8.73 49.62
C PHE A 33 2.05 -9.66 48.53
N SER A 34 1.53 -10.90 48.53
CA SER A 34 1.56 -11.75 47.35
C SER A 34 0.68 -11.11 46.28
N ARG A 35 1.21 -10.08 45.62
CA ARG A 35 0.68 -9.60 44.35
C ARG A 35 0.70 -10.79 43.41
N ARG A 36 -0.42 -11.50 43.32
CA ARG A 36 -0.75 -12.38 42.20
C ARG A 36 -0.52 -11.50 40.99
N ARG A 37 0.60 -11.72 40.28
CA ARG A 37 0.77 -11.20 38.93
C ARG A 37 -0.39 -11.79 38.17
N GLN A 38 -1.45 -11.01 37.99
CA GLN A 38 -2.30 -11.20 36.84
C GLN A 38 -1.32 -11.18 35.68
N SER A 39 -1.16 -12.32 35.02
CA SER A 39 -0.49 -12.34 33.73
C SER A 39 -1.32 -11.43 32.86
N PHE A 40 -0.87 -10.18 32.69
CA PHE A 40 -1.38 -9.33 31.62
C PHE A 40 -1.34 -10.22 30.38
N GLY A 41 -2.53 -10.53 29.85
CA GLY A 41 -2.64 -11.41 28.69
C GLY A 41 -1.70 -10.88 27.61
N ARG A 42 -1.11 -11.79 26.80
CA ARG A 42 -0.19 -11.38 25.71
C ARG A 42 -0.74 -10.11 25.07
N PRO A 43 0.03 -9.01 24.99
CA PRO A 43 -0.48 -7.78 24.42
C PRO A 43 -1.11 -8.13 23.06
N ALA A 44 -2.35 -7.69 22.88
CA ALA A 44 -3.06 -7.92 21.63
C ALA A 44 -2.13 -7.48 20.51
N GLN A 45 -1.86 -8.37 19.56
CA GLN A 45 -1.00 -8.02 18.44
C GLN A 45 -1.68 -6.83 17.74
N PRO A 46 -0.96 -5.73 17.46
CA PRO A 46 -1.57 -4.59 16.79
C PRO A 46 -2.22 -5.07 15.50
N ILE A 47 -3.46 -4.63 15.25
CA ILE A 47 -4.18 -5.00 14.03
C ILE A 47 -3.49 -4.28 12.86
N VAL A 48 -2.55 -4.96 12.22
CA VAL A 48 -1.90 -4.50 11.01
C VAL A 48 -2.78 -4.89 9.84
N PHE A 49 -3.36 -3.89 9.17
CA PHE A 49 -3.99 -4.10 7.87
C PHE A 49 -2.90 -4.40 6.84
N THR A 50 -3.06 -5.51 6.12
CA THR A 50 -2.22 -5.88 4.98
C THR A 50 -3.09 -5.88 3.72
N PRO A 51 -2.72 -5.15 2.66
CA PRO A 51 -3.48 -5.16 1.40
C PRO A 51 -3.42 -6.54 0.74
N PHE A 52 -4.47 -6.89 -0.01
CA PHE A 52 -4.55 -8.18 -0.72
C PHE A 52 -3.49 -8.30 -1.81
N LEU A 53 -3.19 -7.20 -2.50
CA LEU A 53 -2.08 -7.10 -3.45
C LEU A 53 -0.88 -6.41 -2.79
N ARG A 54 0.34 -6.82 -3.18
CA ARG A 54 1.55 -6.07 -2.81
C ARG A 54 1.49 -4.68 -3.44
N THR A 55 1.65 -3.63 -2.63
CA THR A 55 1.73 -2.25 -3.12
C THR A 55 2.90 -2.09 -4.11
N PRO A 56 2.67 -1.56 -5.32
CA PRO A 56 3.74 -1.24 -6.27
C PRO A 56 4.67 -0.13 -5.76
N PRO A 57 5.95 -0.09 -6.19
CA PRO A 57 6.92 0.89 -5.73
C PRO A 57 6.86 2.21 -6.51
N HIS A 58 5.69 2.85 -6.56
CA HIS A 58 5.48 4.16 -7.19
C HIS A 58 4.39 4.96 -6.43
N PRO A 59 4.27 6.28 -6.64
CA PRO A 59 3.16 7.07 -6.10
C PRO A 59 1.78 6.48 -6.46
N GLU A 60 0.79 6.72 -5.60
CA GLU A 60 -0.53 6.09 -5.71
C GLU A 60 -1.49 6.83 -6.67
N TYR A 61 -1.34 8.15 -6.83
CA TYR A 61 -2.22 8.96 -7.66
C TYR A 61 -1.53 9.44 -8.96
N PRO A 62 -2.17 9.35 -10.14
CA PRO A 62 -3.44 8.65 -10.40
C PRO A 62 -3.25 7.12 -10.51
N SER A 63 -4.35 6.37 -10.54
CA SER A 63 -4.28 4.93 -10.75
C SER A 63 -3.99 4.57 -12.21
N THR A 64 -2.77 4.10 -12.51
CA THR A 64 -2.36 3.70 -13.87
C THR A 64 -3.28 2.65 -14.49
N HIS A 65 -3.77 1.68 -13.70
CA HIS A 65 -4.72 0.68 -14.21
C HIS A 65 -6.05 1.33 -14.63
N SER A 66 -6.50 2.32 -13.88
CA SER A 66 -7.74 3.06 -14.15
C SER A 66 -7.57 3.99 -15.37
N THR A 67 -6.41 4.63 -15.52
CA THR A 67 -6.07 5.46 -16.69
C THR A 67 -5.92 4.64 -17.97
N ALA A 68 -5.22 3.50 -17.91
CA ALA A 68 -5.18 2.56 -19.03
C ALA A 68 -6.60 2.05 -19.38
N ALA A 69 -7.42 1.78 -18.36
CA ALA A 69 -8.79 1.29 -18.54
C ALA A 69 -9.70 2.29 -19.26
N GLY A 70 -9.72 3.56 -18.82
CA GLY A 70 -10.46 4.61 -19.51
C GLY A 70 -10.00 4.82 -20.95
N SER A 71 -8.68 4.74 -21.20
CA SER A 71 -8.10 4.95 -22.53
C SER A 71 -8.48 3.85 -23.52
N TRP A 72 -8.28 2.56 -23.20
CA TRP A 72 -8.67 1.50 -24.13
C TRP A 72 -10.19 1.45 -24.32
N ALA A 73 -10.98 1.72 -23.27
CA ALA A 73 -12.43 1.72 -23.38
C ALA A 73 -12.91 2.83 -24.31
N LYS A 74 -12.29 4.01 -24.27
CA LYS A 74 -12.67 5.11 -25.17
C LYS A 74 -12.19 4.89 -26.61
N VAL A 75 -10.99 4.36 -26.83
CA VAL A 75 -10.48 3.99 -28.16
C VAL A 75 -11.36 2.91 -28.80
N LEU A 76 -11.72 1.84 -28.08
CA LEU A 76 -12.63 0.82 -28.59
C LEU A 76 -14.04 1.38 -28.87
N ALA A 77 -14.53 2.32 -28.05
CA ALA A 77 -15.82 2.95 -28.28
C ALA A 77 -15.85 3.76 -29.58
N ARG A 78 -14.79 4.54 -29.86
CA ARG A 78 -14.62 5.24 -31.15
C ARG A 78 -14.54 4.26 -32.33
N TYR A 79 -13.66 3.25 -32.25
CA TYR A 79 -13.51 2.23 -33.30
C TYR A 79 -14.82 1.47 -33.62
N LEU A 80 -15.62 1.16 -32.61
CA LEU A 80 -16.90 0.48 -32.77
C LEU A 80 -18.07 1.43 -33.10
N SER A 81 -17.83 2.75 -33.18
CA SER A 81 -18.86 3.78 -33.35
C SER A 81 -19.99 3.72 -32.30
N VAL A 82 -19.62 3.55 -31.02
CA VAL A 82 -20.54 3.47 -29.87
C VAL A 82 -20.12 4.39 -28.72
N GLY A 83 -21.03 4.68 -27.80
CA GLY A 83 -20.68 5.28 -26.50
C GLY A 83 -20.01 4.27 -25.55
N ILE A 84 -19.12 4.72 -24.65
CA ILE A 84 -18.47 3.83 -23.65
C ILE A 84 -19.48 3.10 -22.76
N SER A 85 -20.59 3.78 -22.42
CA SER A 85 -21.71 3.26 -21.62
C SER A 85 -22.81 2.60 -22.46
N GLN A 86 -22.68 2.58 -23.79
CA GLN A 86 -23.68 2.00 -24.68
C GLN A 86 -23.69 0.48 -24.53
N HIS A 87 -24.90 -0.09 -24.46
CA HIS A 87 -25.06 -1.54 -24.46
C HIS A 87 -24.66 -2.11 -25.83
N ILE A 88 -23.66 -2.99 -25.82
CA ILE A 88 -23.18 -3.76 -26.97
C ILE A 88 -23.46 -5.27 -26.77
N SER A 89 -23.18 -6.08 -27.79
CA SER A 89 -23.22 -7.54 -27.66
C SER A 89 -22.31 -8.00 -26.51
N SER A 90 -22.78 -8.92 -25.68
CA SER A 90 -22.01 -9.45 -24.56
C SER A 90 -20.68 -10.05 -25.04
N TYR A 91 -19.58 -9.58 -24.46
CA TYR A 91 -18.23 -10.05 -24.75
C TYR A 91 -17.58 -10.59 -23.47
N SER A 92 -16.73 -11.60 -23.60
CA SER A 92 -16.10 -12.30 -22.48
C SER A 92 -14.58 -12.16 -22.53
N VAL A 93 -13.99 -11.79 -21.41
CA VAL A 93 -12.54 -11.58 -21.25
C VAL A 93 -11.96 -12.65 -20.33
N ALA A 94 -10.86 -13.27 -20.75
CA ALA A 94 -10.07 -14.19 -19.94
C ALA A 94 -9.03 -13.43 -19.11
N THR A 95 -8.62 -13.99 -17.96
CA THR A 95 -7.43 -13.47 -17.26
C THR A 95 -6.19 -14.03 -17.93
N GLU A 96 -5.36 -13.17 -18.50
CA GLU A 96 -4.10 -13.59 -19.12
C GLU A 96 -3.19 -14.30 -18.10
N GLY A 97 -2.63 -15.45 -18.48
CA GLY A 97 -1.68 -16.20 -17.64
C GLY A 97 -2.29 -16.95 -16.44
N TYR A 98 -3.59 -16.85 -16.16
CA TYR A 98 -4.24 -17.50 -15.01
C TYR A 98 -5.52 -18.26 -15.39
N PRO A 99 -5.75 -19.48 -14.87
CA PRO A 99 -6.95 -20.27 -15.14
C PRO A 99 -8.14 -19.79 -14.28
N LEU A 100 -8.54 -18.52 -14.45
CA LEU A 100 -9.72 -17.93 -13.82
C LEU A 100 -10.94 -18.00 -14.74
N PRO A 101 -12.17 -18.00 -14.19
CA PRO A 101 -13.39 -17.92 -14.98
C PRO A 101 -13.41 -16.69 -15.90
N LEU A 102 -14.02 -16.84 -17.08
CA LEU A 102 -14.30 -15.73 -17.97
C LEU A 102 -15.17 -14.68 -17.28
N ARG A 103 -14.94 -13.41 -17.58
CA ARG A 103 -15.76 -12.29 -17.12
C ARG A 103 -16.48 -11.67 -18.31
N THR A 104 -17.80 -11.53 -18.21
CA THR A 104 -18.66 -11.09 -19.32
C THR A 104 -19.20 -9.70 -19.05
N TYR A 105 -19.17 -8.82 -20.06
CA TYR A 105 -19.62 -7.44 -19.97
C TYR A 105 -20.48 -7.06 -21.18
N ASN A 106 -21.35 -6.06 -20.98
CA ASN A 106 -22.24 -5.54 -22.02
C ASN A 106 -21.97 -4.07 -22.37
N THR A 107 -21.04 -3.41 -21.68
CA THR A 107 -20.55 -2.06 -22.02
C THR A 107 -19.03 -2.03 -21.85
N LEU A 108 -18.35 -1.06 -22.47
CA LEU A 108 -16.90 -0.88 -22.31
C LEU A 108 -16.58 -0.22 -20.96
N GLU A 109 -17.44 0.70 -20.52
CA GLU A 109 -17.38 1.34 -19.21
C GLU A 109 -17.44 0.32 -18.06
N ALA A 110 -18.33 -0.68 -18.10
CA ALA A 110 -18.46 -1.65 -17.02
C ALA A 110 -17.16 -2.43 -16.78
N ALA A 111 -16.50 -2.87 -17.85
CA ALA A 111 -15.20 -3.52 -17.78
C ALA A 111 -14.10 -2.58 -17.28
N ALA A 112 -14.06 -1.33 -17.76
CA ALA A 112 -13.06 -0.34 -17.32
C ALA A 112 -13.22 0.06 -15.84
N VAL A 113 -14.47 0.28 -15.39
CA VAL A 113 -14.81 0.52 -13.99
C VAL A 113 -14.43 -0.66 -13.12
N GLU A 114 -14.64 -1.89 -13.57
CA GLU A 114 -14.24 -3.07 -12.80
C GLU A 114 -12.71 -3.19 -12.66
N VAL A 115 -11.95 -2.92 -13.73
CA VAL A 115 -10.48 -2.83 -13.66
C VAL A 115 -10.05 -1.80 -12.61
N GLY A 116 -10.68 -0.63 -12.57
CA GLY A 116 -10.42 0.39 -11.55
C GLY A 116 -10.78 -0.06 -10.13
N VAL A 117 -12.01 -0.54 -9.92
CA VAL A 117 -12.52 -0.99 -8.62
C VAL A 117 -11.74 -2.18 -8.06
N SER A 118 -11.20 -3.06 -8.92
CA SER A 118 -10.31 -4.16 -8.52
C SER A 118 -9.12 -3.69 -7.69
N ARG A 119 -8.66 -2.45 -7.89
CA ARG A 119 -7.52 -1.87 -7.17
C ARG A 119 -7.85 -1.45 -5.75
N ILE A 120 -9.12 -1.09 -5.50
CA ILE A 120 -9.66 -0.82 -4.17
C ILE A 120 -9.76 -2.15 -3.40
N TYR A 121 -10.28 -3.21 -4.04
CA TYR A 121 -10.30 -4.57 -3.46
C TYR A 121 -8.90 -5.12 -3.22
N GLY A 122 -7.94 -4.79 -4.09
CA GLY A 122 -6.53 -5.09 -3.90
C GLY A 122 -5.87 -4.36 -2.72
N GLY A 123 -6.50 -3.31 -2.17
CA GLY A 123 -5.97 -2.48 -1.10
C GLY A 123 -4.82 -1.55 -1.51
N VAL A 124 -4.69 -1.25 -2.81
CA VAL A 124 -3.52 -0.54 -3.38
C VAL A 124 -3.85 0.80 -4.02
N HIS A 125 -5.13 1.16 -4.17
CA HIS A 125 -5.55 2.49 -4.63
C HIS A 125 -6.75 3.02 -3.83
N PHE A 126 -6.80 4.34 -3.66
CA PHE A 126 -7.96 5.06 -3.12
C PHE A 126 -8.99 5.33 -4.24
N ARG A 127 -10.27 5.44 -3.86
CA ARG A 127 -11.37 5.66 -4.81
C ARG A 127 -11.15 6.88 -5.71
N LYS A 128 -10.58 7.98 -5.18
CA LYS A 128 -10.32 9.21 -5.95
C LYS A 128 -9.31 8.99 -7.08
N ALA A 129 -8.23 8.24 -6.83
CA ALA A 129 -7.23 7.89 -7.84
C ALA A 129 -7.79 6.97 -8.94
N VAL A 130 -8.80 6.15 -8.60
CA VAL A 130 -9.53 5.30 -9.56
C VAL A 130 -10.48 6.14 -10.42
N GLU A 131 -11.35 6.94 -9.80
CA GLU A 131 -12.35 7.76 -10.51
C GLU A 131 -11.72 8.81 -11.42
N ASP A 132 -10.69 9.52 -10.95
CA ASP A 132 -9.98 10.50 -11.77
C ASP A 132 -9.06 9.83 -12.79
N GLY A 133 -8.53 8.64 -12.44
CA GLY A 133 -7.77 7.81 -13.37
C GLY A 133 -8.60 7.43 -14.59
N ILE A 134 -9.84 6.94 -14.42
CA ILE A 134 -10.75 6.61 -15.53
C ILE A 134 -11.03 7.83 -16.41
N LYS A 135 -11.35 9.00 -15.81
CA LYS A 135 -11.61 10.25 -16.56
C LYS A 135 -10.41 10.67 -17.41
N LEU A 136 -9.23 10.76 -16.78
CA LEU A 136 -7.98 11.05 -17.47
C LEU A 136 -7.70 10.04 -18.61
N GLY A 137 -8.01 8.77 -18.38
CA GLY A 137 -7.92 7.73 -19.40
C GLY A 137 -8.82 8.00 -20.60
N VAL A 138 -10.09 8.33 -20.37
CA VAL A 138 -11.05 8.67 -21.42
C VAL A 138 -10.58 9.89 -22.22
N ASP A 139 -10.12 10.95 -21.55
CA ASP A 139 -9.58 12.16 -22.21
C ASP A 139 -8.36 11.85 -23.09
N ILE A 140 -7.45 10.99 -22.61
CA ILE A 140 -6.31 10.47 -23.40
C ILE A 140 -6.79 9.64 -24.59
N GLY A 141 -7.83 8.82 -24.42
CA GLY A 141 -8.40 7.98 -25.47
C GLY A 141 -9.00 8.79 -26.63
N ASP A 142 -9.75 9.86 -26.34
CA ASP A 142 -10.19 10.81 -27.37
C ASP A 142 -9.01 11.50 -28.04
N TYR A 143 -8.09 12.06 -27.26
CA TYR A 143 -6.92 12.77 -27.79
C TYR A 143 -6.12 11.90 -28.78
N VAL A 144 -5.82 10.66 -28.40
CA VAL A 144 -5.06 9.72 -29.25
C VAL A 144 -5.84 9.36 -30.52
N TRP A 145 -7.14 9.14 -30.41
CA TRP A 145 -7.98 8.80 -31.55
C TRP A 145 -8.10 9.96 -32.55
N ASP A 146 -8.39 11.18 -32.09
CA ASP A 146 -8.49 12.36 -32.94
C ASP A 146 -7.18 12.69 -33.67
N HIS A 147 -6.02 12.38 -33.04
CA HIS A 147 -4.71 12.52 -33.70
C HIS A 147 -4.40 11.38 -34.66
N PHE A 148 -4.91 10.17 -34.42
CA PHE A 148 -4.79 9.03 -35.33
C PHE A 148 -5.58 9.27 -36.62
N GLU A 149 -6.87 9.63 -36.52
CA GLU A 149 -7.72 9.95 -37.67
C GLU A 149 -7.11 11.08 -38.52
N LYS A 150 -6.54 12.11 -37.88
CA LYS A 150 -5.91 13.23 -38.57
C LYS A 150 -4.67 12.83 -39.40
N GLU A 151 -3.88 11.87 -38.94
CA GLU A 151 -2.64 11.46 -39.59
C GLU A 151 -2.86 10.34 -40.63
N PHE A 152 -3.78 9.41 -40.35
CA PHE A 152 -3.97 8.17 -41.13
C PHE A 152 -5.30 8.09 -41.88
N GLY A 153 -6.24 9.00 -41.62
CA GLY A 153 -7.61 8.98 -42.14
C GLY A 153 -8.57 8.16 -41.28
N ASP A 154 -9.86 8.23 -41.65
CA ASP A 154 -10.94 7.50 -40.99
C ASP A 154 -10.80 5.97 -41.20
N LEU A 155 -11.21 5.17 -40.20
CA LEU A 155 -11.23 3.69 -40.22
C LEU A 155 -12.62 3.12 -40.50
#